data_AF-A0A2H1VUC6-F1
#
_entry.id   AF-A0A2H1VUC6-F1
#
_cell.length_a   1.000
_cell.length_b   1.000
_cell.length_c   1.000
_cell.angle_alpha   90.00
_cell.angle_beta   90.00
_cell.angle_gamma   90.00
#
_symmetry.space_group_name_H-M   'P 1'
#
loop_
_entity.id
_entity.type
_entity.pdbx_description
1 polymer ?
#
loop_
_entity_poly.entity_id
_entity_poly.type
_entity_poly.pdbx_seq_one_letter_code
_entity_poly.pdbx_strand_id
1 'polypeptide(L)'
;MAVTRLSFVSVLIVLVISYKQGAARSTADITKTELDVAEGFRIGTDGNITFRMPAIISRNVIIVINGIINPQHATLTVELPSESGGPSCLIQYDFSKNILNITQAADDTVYALYTDLQITPELSVGPSFILTLHARVDTNEKHLLGVTFNGNGDGESEQLLCKIQKFEDIDKIVIKEGVATVSSLFYKFK
;
A
#
# COMPACT_ATOMS: atom_id res chain seq x y z
N MET A 1 -54.76 19.23 -52.81
CA MET A 1 -53.47 18.62 -52.42
C MET A 1 -53.15 19.10 -51.01
N ALA A 2 -53.17 18.20 -50.03
CA ALA A 2 -52.87 18.51 -48.63
C ALA A 2 -51.38 18.23 -48.36
N VAL A 3 -50.66 19.21 -47.83
CA VAL A 3 -49.28 19.06 -47.37
C VAL A 3 -49.32 18.88 -45.85
N THR A 4 -49.15 17.65 -45.38
CA THR A 4 -49.00 17.31 -43.96
C THR A 4 -47.57 17.59 -43.53
N ARG A 5 -47.36 18.60 -42.67
CA ARG A 5 -46.07 18.79 -41.99
C ARG A 5 -46.05 17.92 -40.72
N LEU A 6 -45.20 16.89 -40.71
CA LEU A 6 -44.85 16.18 -39.49
C LEU A 6 -43.91 17.07 -38.66
N SER A 7 -44.38 17.55 -37.52
CA SER A 7 -43.53 18.18 -36.50
C SER A 7 -42.86 17.08 -35.68
N PHE A 8 -41.57 16.88 -35.88
CA PHE A 8 -40.75 16.06 -34.98
C PHE A 8 -40.42 16.87 -33.73
N VAL A 9 -40.99 16.47 -32.59
CA VAL A 9 -40.62 16.99 -31.27
C VAL A 9 -39.57 16.06 -30.69
N SER A 10 -38.31 16.48 -30.71
CA SER A 10 -37.21 15.77 -30.05
C SER A 10 -37.19 16.14 -28.57
N VAL A 11 -37.58 15.22 -27.69
CA VAL A 11 -37.48 15.38 -26.24
C VAL A 11 -36.06 14.99 -25.81
N LEU A 12 -35.26 15.99 -25.46
CA LEU A 12 -33.94 15.78 -24.86
C LEU A 12 -34.12 15.50 -23.36
N ILE A 13 -34.02 14.24 -22.95
CA ILE A 13 -34.02 13.87 -21.52
C ILE A 13 -32.61 14.08 -20.99
N VAL A 14 -32.38 15.20 -20.30
CA VAL A 14 -31.15 15.42 -19.54
C VAL A 14 -31.26 14.64 -18.24
N LEU A 15 -30.61 13.48 -18.19
CA LEU A 15 -30.46 12.70 -16.97
C LEU A 15 -29.43 13.40 -16.09
N VAL A 16 -29.92 14.26 -15.19
CA VAL A 16 -29.11 14.83 -14.11
C VAL A 16 -28.83 13.71 -13.13
N ILE A 17 -27.76 12.95 -13.38
CA ILE A 17 -27.19 12.06 -12.37
C ILE A 17 -26.58 12.99 -11.33
N SER A 18 -27.27 13.17 -10.21
CA SER A 18 -26.72 13.82 -9.03
C SER A 18 -25.56 12.95 -8.53
N TYR A 19 -24.37 13.19 -9.08
CA TYR A 19 -23.15 12.64 -8.53
C TYR A 19 -23.02 13.28 -7.14
N LYS A 20 -23.31 12.50 -6.09
CA LYS A 20 -22.78 12.83 -4.77
C LYS A 20 -21.26 12.79 -4.92
N GLN A 21 -20.67 13.94 -5.22
CA GLN A 21 -19.25 14.15 -4.99
C GLN A 21 -19.08 14.02 -3.48
N GLY A 22 -18.76 12.81 -3.02
CA GLY A 22 -18.16 12.61 -1.72
C GLY A 22 -16.92 13.48 -1.71
N ALA A 23 -17.01 14.59 -0.99
CA ALA A 23 -15.91 15.51 -0.80
C ALA A 23 -14.64 14.71 -0.48
N ALA A 24 -13.55 15.02 -1.17
CA ALA A 24 -12.22 14.58 -0.79
C ALA A 24 -12.01 14.95 0.69
N ARG A 25 -12.14 13.96 1.57
CA ARG A 25 -11.82 14.14 2.99
C ARG A 25 -10.31 14.08 3.11
N SER A 26 -9.74 15.28 3.13
CA SER A 26 -8.41 15.59 3.64
C SER A 26 -8.20 14.93 5.01
N THR A 27 -7.03 14.32 5.18
CA THR A 27 -6.34 14.05 6.46
C THR A 27 -7.24 13.62 7.62
N ALA A 28 -7.56 12.33 7.69
CA ALA A 28 -8.13 11.75 8.89
C ALA A 28 -6.99 11.25 9.80
N ASP A 29 -6.73 11.97 10.89
CA ASP A 29 -6.18 11.35 12.11
C ASP A 29 -7.28 10.43 12.66
N ILE A 30 -7.08 9.11 12.53
CA ILE A 30 -8.06 8.09 12.92
C ILE A 30 -7.69 7.62 14.33
N THR A 31 -8.58 7.84 15.30
CA THR A 31 -8.40 7.36 16.68
C THR A 31 -9.44 6.31 17.03
N LYS A 32 -8.93 5.10 17.29
CA LYS A 32 -9.36 4.08 18.27
C LYS A 32 -10.81 3.58 18.18
N THR A 33 -10.98 2.34 17.69
CA THR A 33 -11.10 1.08 18.47
C THR A 33 -11.83 0.05 17.60
N GLU A 34 -11.26 -1.16 17.47
CA GLU A 34 -11.72 -2.32 16.66
C GLU A 34 -11.46 -2.23 15.14
N LEU A 35 -10.52 -3.06 14.66
CA LEU A 35 -10.18 -3.29 13.24
C LEU A 35 -10.25 -2.02 12.37
N ASP A 36 -9.25 -1.15 12.48
CA ASP A 36 -9.08 -0.01 11.56
C ASP A 36 -8.72 -0.55 10.15
N VAL A 37 -9.74 -0.91 9.38
CA VAL A 37 -9.63 -1.11 7.94
C VAL A 37 -9.75 0.27 7.31
N ALA A 38 -8.65 0.72 6.73
CA ALA A 38 -8.62 1.91 5.91
C ALA A 38 -8.85 1.43 4.46
N GLU A 39 -9.98 1.74 3.82
CA GLU A 39 -10.32 1.28 2.45
C GLU A 39 -10.33 2.41 1.41
N GLY A 40 -9.90 2.09 0.18
CA GLY A 40 -10.22 2.89 -1.01
C GLY A 40 -9.42 4.19 -1.22
N PHE A 41 -8.12 4.21 -0.92
CA PHE A 41 -7.30 5.41 -1.07
C PHE A 41 -6.76 5.57 -2.49
N ARG A 42 -7.06 6.73 -3.10
CA ARG A 42 -6.42 7.19 -4.33
C ARG A 42 -5.20 8.02 -3.98
N ILE A 43 -4.14 7.87 -4.77
CA ILE A 43 -2.84 8.52 -4.53
C ILE A 43 -2.99 10.04 -4.59
N GLY A 44 -2.43 10.74 -3.61
CA GLY A 44 -2.38 12.20 -3.57
C GLY A 44 -1.51 12.77 -4.70
N THR A 45 -1.70 14.05 -5.00
CA THR A 45 -1.04 14.80 -6.09
C THR A 45 0.48 14.87 -6.02
N ASP A 46 1.07 14.41 -4.92
CA ASP A 46 2.47 14.60 -4.57
C ASP A 46 3.28 13.29 -4.75
N GLY A 47 2.66 12.24 -5.30
CA GLY A 47 3.29 10.96 -5.63
C GLY A 47 3.37 9.96 -4.46
N ASN A 48 3.50 10.44 -3.22
CA ASN A 48 3.57 9.59 -2.03
C ASN A 48 2.21 9.42 -1.33
N ILE A 49 2.00 8.27 -0.69
CA ILE A 49 0.88 8.03 0.23
C ILE A 49 1.45 7.75 1.61
N THR A 50 1.00 8.48 2.63
CA THR A 50 1.43 8.27 4.01
C THR A 50 0.28 7.77 4.87
N PHE A 51 0.50 6.68 5.60
CA PHE A 51 -0.43 6.12 6.58
C PHE A 51 0.19 6.23 7.96
N ARG A 52 -0.48 6.92 8.88
CA ARG A 52 -0.05 6.96 10.28
C ARG A 52 -0.49 5.69 11.00
N MET A 53 0.37 5.19 11.89
CA MET A 53 0.03 4.08 12.76
C MET A 53 -1.07 4.53 13.73
N PRO A 54 -2.19 3.79 13.85
CA PRO A 54 -3.27 4.15 14.76
C PRO A 54 -2.90 3.92 16.24
N ALA A 55 -1.85 3.14 16.49
CA ALA A 55 -1.28 2.88 17.81
C ALA A 55 0.21 2.52 17.68
N ILE A 56 0.92 2.60 18.82
CA ILE A 56 2.31 2.14 18.92
C ILE A 56 2.38 0.65 18.54
N ILE A 57 3.30 0.32 17.65
CA ILE A 57 3.56 -1.07 17.26
C ILE A 57 4.07 -1.84 18.49
N SER A 58 3.58 -3.06 18.67
CA SER A 58 4.04 -3.97 19.71
C SER A 58 4.32 -5.35 19.12
N ARG A 59 4.85 -6.25 19.94
CA ARG A 59 5.13 -7.62 19.52
C ARG A 59 3.86 -8.31 19.00
N ASN A 60 3.96 -9.00 17.87
CA ASN A 60 2.90 -9.72 17.17
C ASN A 60 1.86 -8.84 16.48
N VAL A 61 2.10 -7.54 16.34
CA VAL A 61 1.29 -6.71 15.44
C VAL A 61 1.49 -7.19 14.02
N ILE A 62 0.38 -7.34 13.30
CA ILE A 62 0.38 -7.65 11.86
C ILE A 62 -0.22 -6.46 11.12
N ILE A 63 0.47 -6.01 10.08
CA ILE A 63 0.02 -4.95 9.17
C ILE A 63 -0.09 -5.56 7.78
N VAL A 64 -1.22 -5.35 7.11
CA VAL A 64 -1.44 -5.87 5.76
C VAL A 64 -1.84 -4.73 4.85
N ILE A 65 -1.07 -4.54 3.77
CA ILE A 65 -1.35 -3.55 2.72
C ILE A 65 -1.75 -4.33 1.48
N ASN A 66 -2.97 -4.09 0.99
CA ASN A 66 -3.46 -4.61 -0.27
C ASN A 66 -3.53 -3.46 -1.27
N GLY A 67 -3.07 -3.69 -2.49
CA GLY A 67 -3.15 -2.69 -3.53
C GLY A 67 -3.01 -3.25 -4.93
N ILE A 68 -2.96 -2.33 -5.87
CA ILE A 68 -2.78 -2.58 -7.30
C ILE A 68 -1.49 -1.87 -7.69
N ILE A 69 -0.60 -2.58 -8.37
CA ILE A 69 0.66 -2.05 -8.88
C ILE A 69 0.39 -1.11 -10.06
N ASN A 70 1.12 -0.01 -10.14
CA ASN A 70 1.15 0.82 -11.35
C ASN A 70 2.20 0.24 -12.33
N PRO A 71 1.78 -0.37 -13.46
CA PRO A 71 2.71 -1.00 -14.40
C PRO A 71 3.62 0.00 -15.13
N GLN A 72 3.38 1.31 -15.00
CA GLN A 72 4.23 2.35 -15.58
C GLN A 72 5.51 2.60 -14.77
N HIS A 73 5.57 2.14 -13.52
CA HIS A 73 6.77 2.23 -12.69
C HIS A 73 7.58 0.94 -12.76
N ALA A 74 8.91 1.06 -12.70
CA ALA A 74 9.81 -0.09 -12.64
C ALA A 74 9.86 -0.75 -11.25
N THR A 75 9.47 -0.01 -10.22
CA THR A 75 9.60 -0.39 -8.82
C THR A 75 8.37 0.00 -8.00
N LEU A 76 8.06 -0.81 -6.99
CA LEU A 76 7.21 -0.44 -5.86
C LEU A 76 8.07 -0.27 -4.63
N THR A 77 7.88 0.85 -3.93
CA THR A 77 8.70 1.20 -2.77
C THR A 77 7.81 1.59 -1.59
N VAL A 78 7.96 0.84 -0.50
CA VAL A 78 7.33 1.11 0.80
C VAL A 78 8.43 1.40 1.81
N GLU A 79 8.33 2.56 2.45
CA GLU A 79 9.23 3.02 3.49
C GLU A 79 8.53 2.99 4.85
N LEU A 80 9.26 2.55 5.87
CA LEU A 80 8.93 2.72 7.28
C LEU A 80 10.00 3.63 7.89
N PRO A 81 9.73 4.94 7.97
CA PRO A 81 10.67 5.91 8.52
C PRO A 81 10.98 5.64 9.98
N SER A 82 12.19 5.96 10.41
CA SER A 82 12.59 5.92 11.82
C SER A 82 12.54 7.32 12.43
N GLU A 83 11.67 7.52 13.43
CA GLU A 83 11.54 8.80 14.14
C GLU A 83 12.77 9.13 15.01
N SER A 84 13.57 8.13 15.38
CA SER A 84 14.80 8.31 16.15
C SER A 84 15.97 8.86 15.31
N GLY A 85 15.76 9.17 14.04
CA GLY A 85 16.76 9.74 13.13
C GLY A 85 17.73 8.72 12.53
N GLY A 86 17.43 7.43 12.67
CA GLY A 86 18.15 6.33 12.01
C GLY A 86 17.70 6.09 10.57
N PRO A 87 18.35 5.14 9.85
CA PRO A 87 17.88 4.73 8.53
C PRO A 87 16.45 4.21 8.57
N SER A 88 15.71 4.43 7.48
CA SER A 88 14.37 3.85 7.29
C SER A 88 14.46 2.38 6.92
N CYS A 89 13.43 1.61 7.25
CA CYS A 89 13.24 0.32 6.61
C CYS A 89 12.68 0.56 5.21
N LEU A 90 13.38 0.11 4.17
CA LEU A 90 12.91 0.25 2.79
C LEU A 90 12.59 -1.12 2.22
N ILE A 91 11.37 -1.30 1.74
CA ILE A 91 10.89 -2.51 1.08
C ILE A 91 10.67 -2.13 -0.38
N GLN A 92 11.48 -2.67 -1.26
CA GLN A 92 11.45 -2.34 -2.68
C GLN A 92 11.28 -3.61 -3.51
N TYR A 93 10.28 -3.63 -4.38
CA TYR A 93 10.11 -4.67 -5.38
C TYR A 93 10.43 -4.11 -6.77
N ASP A 94 11.39 -4.73 -7.46
CA ASP A 94 11.77 -4.42 -8.85
C ASP A 94 11.02 -5.37 -9.80
N PHE A 95 10.04 -4.84 -10.55
CA PHE A 95 9.20 -5.63 -11.46
C PHE A 95 9.98 -6.16 -12.66
N SER A 96 11.06 -5.49 -13.06
CA SER A 96 11.85 -5.89 -14.23
C SER A 96 12.75 -7.07 -13.91
N LYS A 97 13.21 -7.15 -12.66
CA LYS A 97 14.11 -8.22 -12.19
C LYS A 97 13.42 -9.28 -11.36
N ASN A 98 12.17 -9.05 -10.96
CA ASN A 98 11.42 -9.89 -10.03
C ASN A 98 12.13 -10.04 -8.67
N ILE A 99 12.69 -8.94 -8.15
CA ILE A 99 13.49 -8.95 -6.92
C ILE A 99 12.79 -8.12 -5.85
N LEU A 100 12.58 -8.73 -4.68
CA LEU A 100 12.24 -8.03 -3.44
C LEU A 100 13.51 -7.76 -2.64
N ASN A 101 13.78 -6.48 -2.38
CA ASN A 101 14.89 -6.00 -1.58
C ASN A 101 14.40 -5.30 -0.32
N ILE A 102 15.07 -5.55 0.80
CA ILE A 102 14.82 -4.87 2.07
C ILE A 102 16.11 -4.27 2.61
N THR A 103 16.15 -2.94 2.75
CA THR A 103 17.20 -2.23 3.48
C THR A 103 16.80 -2.11 4.94
N GLN A 104 17.68 -2.48 5.86
CA GLN A 104 17.38 -2.49 7.29
C GLN A 104 17.51 -1.09 7.92
N ALA A 105 16.60 -0.78 8.85
CA ALA A 105 16.61 0.49 9.59
C ALA A 105 17.69 0.57 10.68
N ALA A 106 18.18 -0.59 11.15
CA ALA A 106 19.23 -0.65 12.17
C ALA A 106 20.66 -0.67 11.57
N ASP A 107 20.78 -0.94 10.27
CA ASP A 107 22.05 -1.02 9.53
C ASP A 107 21.78 -0.90 8.03
N ASP A 108 22.13 0.25 7.44
CA ASP A 108 21.87 0.54 6.03
C ASP A 108 22.76 -0.24 5.05
N THR A 109 23.75 -0.98 5.57
CA THR A 109 24.65 -1.82 4.76
C THR A 109 24.14 -3.25 4.60
N VAL A 110 23.11 -3.65 5.34
CA VAL A 110 22.55 -5.00 5.31
C VAL A 110 21.25 -5.00 4.52
N TYR A 111 21.26 -5.78 3.44
CA TYR A 111 20.09 -5.99 2.58
C TYR A 111 19.63 -7.44 2.68
N ALA A 112 18.31 -7.64 2.76
CA ALA A 112 17.70 -8.95 2.53
C ALA A 112 17.11 -8.96 1.11
N LEU A 113 17.31 -10.06 0.38
CA LEU A 113 16.96 -10.15 -1.04
C LEU A 113 16.22 -11.47 -1.31
N TYR A 114 15.18 -11.41 -2.13
CA TYR A 114 14.42 -12.56 -2.62
C TYR A 114 14.16 -12.44 -4.12
N THR A 115 14.51 -13.46 -4.91
CA THR A 115 14.47 -13.44 -6.39
C THR A 115 13.39 -14.30 -7.03
N ASP A 116 12.77 -15.19 -6.25
CA ASP A 116 11.92 -16.24 -6.82
C ASP A 116 10.45 -15.81 -6.91
N LEU A 117 10.18 -14.52 -6.70
CA LEU A 117 8.83 -13.98 -6.73
C LEU A 117 8.38 -13.71 -8.15
N GLN A 118 7.41 -14.47 -8.64
CA GLN A 118 6.82 -14.23 -9.95
C GLN A 118 5.58 -13.35 -9.80
N ILE A 119 5.52 -12.23 -10.52
CA ILE A 119 4.30 -11.46 -10.67
C ILE A 119 3.94 -11.45 -12.14
N THR A 120 2.80 -12.03 -12.48
CA THR A 120 2.30 -11.96 -13.85
C THR A 120 1.69 -10.58 -14.12
N PRO A 121 2.17 -9.80 -15.10
CA PRO A 121 1.60 -8.49 -15.39
C PRO A 121 0.20 -8.61 -15.98
N GLU A 122 -0.79 -8.02 -15.30
CA GLU A 122 -2.15 -7.87 -15.84
C GLU A 122 -2.27 -6.60 -16.68
N LEU A 123 -2.44 -6.78 -18.01
CA LEU A 123 -2.33 -5.71 -19.02
C LEU A 123 -3.35 -4.57 -18.90
N SER A 124 -4.43 -4.73 -18.14
CA SER A 124 -5.55 -3.77 -18.12
C SER A 124 -5.70 -2.99 -16.81
N VAL A 125 -5.29 -3.55 -15.66
CA VAL A 125 -5.48 -2.91 -14.35
C VAL A 125 -4.17 -2.86 -13.53
N GLY A 126 -3.12 -3.56 -13.95
CA GLY A 126 -1.92 -3.78 -13.15
C GLY A 126 -2.13 -4.92 -12.15
N PRO A 127 -1.08 -5.70 -11.82
CA PRO A 127 -1.23 -6.84 -10.92
C PRO A 127 -1.56 -6.38 -9.49
N SER A 128 -2.36 -7.19 -8.80
CA SER A 128 -2.64 -7.00 -7.38
C SER A 128 -1.44 -7.41 -6.52
N PHE A 129 -1.29 -6.78 -5.34
CA PHE A 129 -0.29 -7.18 -4.36
C PHE A 129 -0.83 -7.19 -2.94
N ILE A 130 -0.20 -8.01 -2.11
CA ILE A 130 -0.37 -8.08 -0.66
C ILE A 130 1.02 -7.98 -0.02
N LEU A 131 1.23 -6.94 0.77
CA LEU A 131 2.43 -6.77 1.61
C LEU A 131 2.03 -6.96 3.06
N THR A 132 2.63 -7.94 3.73
CA THR A 132 2.39 -8.22 5.14
C THR A 132 3.64 -7.91 5.96
N LEU A 133 3.46 -7.14 7.02
CA LEU A 133 4.48 -6.84 8.03
C LEU A 133 4.09 -7.50 9.34
N HIS A 134 5.02 -8.20 9.97
CA HIS A 134 4.82 -8.88 11.25
C HIS A 134 5.88 -8.44 12.25
N ALA A 135 5.45 -7.68 13.26
CA ALA A 135 6.30 -7.23 14.34
C ALA A 135 6.69 -8.40 15.26
N ARG A 136 7.99 -8.62 15.43
CA ARG A 136 8.51 -9.71 16.28
C ARG A 136 9.77 -9.29 17.00
N VAL A 137 10.07 -9.98 18.09
CA VAL A 137 11.32 -9.80 18.83
C VAL A 137 12.04 -11.13 18.85
N ASP A 138 13.30 -11.15 18.41
CA ASP A 138 14.11 -12.36 18.35
C ASP A 138 14.56 -12.82 19.76
N THR A 139 15.33 -13.91 19.81
CA THR A 139 15.86 -14.47 21.06
C THR A 139 16.94 -13.59 21.71
N ASN A 140 17.47 -12.59 21.01
CA ASN A 140 18.47 -11.64 21.49
C ASN A 140 17.85 -10.27 21.79
N GLU A 141 16.52 -10.21 21.99
CA GLU A 141 15.77 -8.99 22.27
C GLU A 141 15.84 -7.92 21.16
N LYS A 142 16.15 -8.31 19.91
CA LYS A 142 16.16 -7.40 18.76
C LYS A 142 14.77 -7.27 18.17
N HIS A 143 14.35 -6.03 17.94
CA HIS A 143 13.10 -5.70 17.27
C HIS A 143 13.24 -5.90 15.75
N LEU A 144 12.31 -6.66 15.19
CA LEU A 144 12.29 -7.05 13.78
C LEU A 144 10.89 -6.86 13.19
N LEU A 145 10.83 -6.49 11.93
CA LEU A 145 9.65 -6.62 11.09
C LEU A 145 9.89 -7.73 10.09
N GLY A 146 9.12 -8.82 10.21
CA GLY A 146 9.03 -9.83 9.18
C GLY A 146 8.18 -9.32 8.02
N VAL A 147 8.68 -9.44 6.81
CA VAL A 147 8.07 -8.90 5.59
C VAL A 147 7.81 -10.06 4.65
N THR A 148 6.55 -10.21 4.23
CA THR A 148 6.19 -11.08 3.11
C THR A 148 5.46 -10.29 2.05
N PHE A 149 5.69 -10.66 0.80
CA PHE A 149 5.09 -10.03 -0.35
C PHE A 149 4.45 -11.11 -1.22
N ASN A 150 3.24 -10.87 -1.71
CA ASN A 150 2.56 -11.75 -2.65
C ASN A 150 2.00 -10.91 -3.80
N GLY A 151 2.38 -11.25 -5.03
CA GLY A 151 1.84 -10.63 -6.23
C GLY A 151 0.88 -11.58 -6.95
N ASN A 152 -0.34 -11.11 -7.19
CA ASN A 152 -1.37 -11.78 -7.98
C ASN A 152 -1.67 -13.27 -7.67
N GLY A 153 -1.32 -13.77 -6.48
CA GLY A 153 -1.53 -15.17 -6.11
C GLY A 153 -0.52 -16.15 -6.71
N ASP A 154 0.53 -15.65 -7.39
CA ASP A 154 1.58 -16.44 -8.04
C ASP A 154 2.64 -16.98 -7.05
N GLY A 155 2.49 -16.66 -5.76
CA GLY A 155 3.33 -17.15 -4.66
C GLY A 155 3.64 -16.06 -3.64
N GLU A 156 3.71 -16.44 -2.36
CA GLU A 156 4.19 -15.56 -1.29
C GLU A 156 5.72 -15.68 -1.19
N SER A 157 6.40 -14.55 -1.04
CA SER A 157 7.84 -14.55 -0.77
C SER A 157 8.15 -15.31 0.51
N GLU A 158 9.40 -15.74 0.66
CA GLU A 158 9.89 -16.05 2.01
C GLU A 158 9.79 -14.81 2.91
N GLN A 159 9.73 -15.05 4.22
CA GLN A 159 9.73 -13.98 5.19
C GLN A 159 11.13 -13.36 5.29
N LEU A 160 11.29 -12.19 4.68
CA LEU A 160 12.48 -11.36 4.85
C LEU A 160 12.39 -10.54 6.13
N LEU A 161 13.53 -10.12 6.67
CA LEU A 161 13.58 -9.43 7.96
C LEU A 161 14.15 -8.03 7.83
N CYS A 162 13.42 -7.07 8.36
CA CYS A 162 13.91 -5.72 8.57
C CYS A 162 14.23 -5.52 10.05
N LYS A 163 15.51 -5.38 10.38
CA LYS A 163 15.92 -5.04 11.74
C LYS A 163 15.66 -3.55 11.97
N ILE A 164 14.99 -3.26 13.08
CA ILE A 164 14.64 -1.90 13.50
C ILE A 164 15.22 -1.66 14.89
N GLN A 165 15.37 -0.40 15.28
CA GLN A 165 15.87 -0.07 16.63
C GLN A 165 14.79 -0.36 17.67
N LYS A 166 13.62 0.26 17.50
CA LYS A 166 12.45 0.13 18.38
C LYS A 166 11.16 0.14 17.59
N PHE A 167 10.11 -0.47 18.14
CA PHE A 167 8.79 -0.43 17.51
C PHE A 167 8.19 0.97 17.56
N GLU A 168 8.47 1.72 18.62
CA GLU A 168 8.06 3.11 18.82
C GLU A 168 8.64 4.06 17.77
N ASP A 169 9.74 3.68 17.12
CA ASP A 169 10.39 4.50 16.11
C ASP A 169 9.62 4.52 14.78
N ILE A 170 8.64 3.64 14.59
CA ILE A 170 7.84 3.55 13.37
C ILE A 170 6.43 4.03 13.65
N ASP A 171 6.17 5.30 13.32
CA ASP A 171 4.87 5.96 13.49
C ASP A 171 4.05 6.04 12.20
N LYS A 172 4.65 5.70 11.04
CA LYS A 172 4.00 5.79 9.74
C LYS A 172 4.56 4.80 8.72
N ILE A 173 3.77 4.58 7.68
CA ILE A 173 4.11 3.85 6.45
C ILE A 173 4.02 4.84 5.30
N VAL A 174 5.06 4.92 4.47
CA VAL A 174 5.09 5.78 3.30
C VAL A 174 5.23 4.92 2.06
N ILE A 175 4.22 4.91 1.20
CA ILE A 175 4.30 4.33 -0.14
C ILE A 175 4.80 5.42 -1.07
N LYS A 176 6.00 5.26 -1.63
CA LYS A 176 6.66 6.27 -2.46
C LYS A 176 6.28 6.20 -3.93
N GLU A 177 6.19 4.99 -4.48
CA GLU A 177 5.96 4.77 -5.91
C GLU A 177 5.47 3.34 -6.19
N GLY A 178 5.10 3.09 -7.46
CA GLY A 178 4.77 1.75 -7.96
C GLY A 178 3.42 1.19 -7.57
N VAL A 179 2.63 1.94 -6.82
CA VAL A 179 1.24 1.62 -6.50
C VAL A 179 0.35 2.50 -7.38
N ALA A 180 -0.70 1.93 -7.96
CA ALA A 180 -1.77 2.65 -8.64
C ALA A 180 -2.92 2.96 -7.68
N THR A 181 -3.23 2.03 -6.78
CA THR A 181 -4.30 2.16 -5.78
C THR A 181 -3.98 1.33 -4.55
N VAL A 182 -4.26 1.85 -3.36
CA VAL A 182 -4.27 1.06 -2.13
C VAL A 182 -5.72 0.66 -1.84
N SER A 183 -6.01 -0.63 -2.04
CA SER A 183 -7.35 -1.18 -1.87
C SER A 183 -7.74 -1.20 -0.39
N SER A 184 -6.82 -1.66 0.47
CA SER A 184 -7.04 -1.68 1.92
C SER A 184 -5.73 -1.67 2.70
N LEU A 185 -5.75 -1.08 3.88
CA LEU A 185 -4.71 -1.21 4.89
C LEU A 185 -5.35 -1.70 6.19
N PHE A 186 -4.80 -2.78 6.74
CA PHE A 186 -5.34 -3.47 7.90
C PHE A 186 -4.28 -3.61 8.98
N TYR A 187 -4.69 -3.38 10.24
CA TYR A 187 -3.87 -3.56 11.42
C TYR A 187 -4.50 -4.58 12.37
N LYS A 188 -3.71 -5.57 12.79
CA LYS A 188 -4.07 -6.52 13.83
C LYS A 188 -3.17 -6.35 15.03
N PHE A 189 -3.67 -5.59 16.01
CA PHE A 189 -3.09 -5.54 17.34
C PHE A 189 -3.63 -6.73 18.16
N LYS A 190 -2.76 -7.38 18.94
CA LYS A 190 -3.15 -8.44 19.89
C LYS A 190 -3.34 -7.85 21.28
#